data_AF-A0A7J2U4M3-F1
#
_entry.id   AF-A0A7J2U4M3-F1
#
_cell.length_a   1.000
_cell.length_b   1.000
_cell.length_c   1.000
_cell.angle_alpha   90.00
_cell.angle_beta   90.00
_cell.angle_gamma   90.00
#
_symmetry.space_group_name_H-M   'P 1'
#
loop_
_entity.id
_entity.type
_entity.pdbx_description
1 polymer ?
#
loop_
_entity_poly.entity_id
_entity_poly.type
_entity_poly.pdbx_seq_one_letter_code
_entity_poly.pdbx_strand_id
1 'polypeptide(L)'
;MLRSKLLTRSVPLWLVLLLLICVVGSALALTIVTSVERIGLWQRFVASPHFTVTELSTTIKGLNRVDVKVALRNTDTATHSANVTVQLLDTNGDVVAEAFQLTGDVAGNSDWSYVFTFKEKSIAKSYDSVLVIVKQLT
;
A
#
# COMPACT_ATOMS: atom_id res chain seq x y z
N MET A 1 61.84 50.84 10.21
CA MET A 1 61.98 49.75 9.22
C MET A 1 61.95 48.40 9.96
N LEU A 2 60.82 47.70 9.93
CA LEU A 2 60.63 46.43 10.64
C LEU A 2 60.58 45.28 9.60
N ARG A 3 61.54 44.34 9.66
CA ARG A 3 61.58 43.15 8.79
C ARG A 3 60.74 42.03 9.41
N SER A 4 59.63 41.65 8.78
CA SER A 4 58.84 40.47 9.16
C SER A 4 59.53 39.19 8.66
N LYS A 5 59.92 38.30 9.57
CA LYS A 5 60.42 36.96 9.24
C LYS A 5 59.23 36.04 8.93
N LEU A 6 59.12 35.59 7.68
CA LEU A 6 58.17 34.57 7.25
C LEU A 6 58.66 33.19 7.74
N LEU A 7 57.91 32.56 8.66
CA LEU A 7 58.09 31.16 9.01
C LEU A 7 57.43 30.29 7.92
N THR A 8 58.20 29.84 6.94
CA THR A 8 57.80 28.74 6.06
C THR A 8 57.89 27.42 6.83
N ARG A 9 56.80 27.03 7.50
CA ARG A 9 56.70 25.74 8.19
C ARG A 9 56.32 24.67 7.17
N SER A 10 57.31 23.96 6.64
CA SER A 10 57.14 22.87 5.68
C SER A 10 56.37 21.71 6.32
N VAL A 11 55.13 21.49 5.88
CA VAL A 11 54.31 20.34 6.27
C VAL A 11 54.92 19.10 5.64
N PRO A 12 55.26 18.04 6.40
CA PRO A 12 55.84 16.83 5.84
C PRO A 12 54.83 16.16 4.90
N LEU A 13 55.28 15.85 3.68
CA LEU A 13 54.48 15.31 2.58
C LEU A 13 53.71 14.03 2.94
N TRP A 14 54.26 13.23 3.87
CA TRP A 14 53.59 12.09 4.49
C TRP A 14 52.21 12.48 5.03
N LEU A 15 52.11 13.58 5.77
CA LEU A 15 50.90 13.94 6.51
C LEU A 15 49.74 14.25 5.56
N VAL A 16 50.05 14.80 4.38
CA VAL A 16 49.10 15.04 3.30
C VAL A 16 48.67 13.72 2.64
N LEU A 17 49.61 12.78 2.45
CA LEU A 17 49.32 11.45 1.91
C LEU A 17 48.39 10.65 2.83
N LEU A 18 48.60 10.75 4.15
CA LEU A 18 47.79 10.04 5.15
C LEU A 18 46.36 10.59 5.25
N LEU A 19 46.21 11.90 5.04
CA LEU A 19 44.89 12.56 4.98
C LEU A 19 44.11 12.19 3.71
N LEU A 20 44.81 11.91 2.60
CA LEU A 20 44.19 11.52 1.33
C LEU A 20 43.57 10.11 1.38
N ILE A 21 44.12 9.21 2.20
CA ILE A 21 43.65 7.81 2.31
C ILE A 21 42.41 7.68 3.21
N CYS A 22 42.10 8.70 4.03
CA CYS A 22 41.01 8.64 5.01
C CYS A 22 39.62 9.00 4.45
N VAL A 23 39.50 9.29 3.16
CA VAL A 23 38.21 9.68 2.54
C VAL A 23 37.61 8.50 1.77
N VAL A 24 37.32 7.41 2.48
CA VAL A 24 36.39 6.39 1.96
C VAL A 24 35.27 6.23 2.97
N GLY A 25 34.42 7.25 3.03
CA GLY A 25 33.14 7.15 3.72
C GLY A 25 32.24 6.24 2.92
N SER A 26 32.18 4.95 3.28
CA SER A 26 31.15 4.05 2.77
C SER A 26 29.80 4.52 3.32
N ALA A 27 29.09 5.33 2.54
CA ALA A 27 27.70 5.64 2.79
C ALA A 27 26.88 4.37 2.55
N LEU A 28 26.55 3.66 3.62
CA LEU A 28 25.51 2.63 3.57
C LEU A 28 24.18 3.34 3.35
N ALA A 29 23.70 3.35 2.10
CA ALA A 29 22.39 3.86 1.78
C ALA A 29 21.32 2.94 2.40
N LEU A 30 20.69 3.40 3.47
CA LEU A 30 19.53 2.73 4.05
C LEU A 30 18.41 2.74 3.01
N THR A 31 18.15 1.60 2.37
CA THR A 31 17.02 1.45 1.46
C THR A 31 15.78 1.27 2.32
N ILE A 32 15.12 2.38 2.65
CA ILE A 32 13.78 2.33 3.23
C ILE A 32 12.86 1.83 2.11
N VAL A 33 12.56 0.53 2.12
CA VAL A 33 11.44 -0.01 1.33
C VAL A 33 10.18 0.54 2.00
N THR A 34 9.74 1.71 1.53
CA THR A 34 8.41 2.19 1.86
C THR A 34 7.44 1.29 1.10
N SER A 35 6.97 0.22 1.75
CA SER A 35 5.65 -0.29 1.39
C SER A 35 4.71 0.89 1.60
N VAL A 36 4.37 1.58 0.53
CA VAL A 36 3.35 2.62 0.57
C VAL A 36 2.04 1.87 0.82
N GLU A 37 1.76 1.61 2.09
CA GLU A 37 0.43 1.26 2.54
C GLU A 37 -0.40 2.54 2.38
N ARG A 38 -0.99 2.70 1.20
CA ARG A 38 -2.04 3.71 1.02
C ARG A 38 -3.21 3.23 1.88
N ILE A 39 -3.29 3.73 3.10
CA ILE A 39 -4.50 3.62 3.92
C ILE A 39 -5.55 4.44 3.18
N GLY A 40 -6.38 3.78 2.38
CA GLY A 40 -7.52 4.41 1.74
C GLY A 40 -8.48 4.91 2.81
N LEU A 41 -8.37 6.17 3.22
CA LEU A 41 -9.25 6.82 4.20
C LEU A 41 -10.68 7.06 3.66
N TRP A 42 -10.97 6.56 2.46
CA TRP A 42 -12.24 6.71 1.74
C TRP A 42 -12.83 5.34 1.37
N GLN A 43 -12.74 4.36 2.27
CA GLN A 43 -13.49 3.12 2.12
C GLN A 43 -14.99 3.44 2.20
N ARG A 44 -15.65 3.41 1.05
CA ARG A 44 -17.10 3.52 0.97
C ARG A 44 -17.68 2.10 0.96
N PHE A 45 -18.72 1.91 1.76
CA PHE A 45 -19.51 0.69 1.80
C PHE A 45 -20.93 1.03 1.39
N VAL A 46 -21.47 0.29 0.44
CA VAL A 46 -22.92 0.33 0.19
C VAL A 46 -23.54 -0.74 1.08
N ALA A 47 -24.34 -0.29 2.06
CA ALA A 47 -24.85 -1.11 3.15
C ALA A 47 -25.82 -2.19 2.67
N SER A 48 -25.66 -3.40 3.21
CA SER A 48 -26.59 -4.52 3.07
C SER A 48 -27.20 -4.84 4.45
N PRO A 49 -28.48 -5.19 4.56
CA PRO A 49 -29.16 -5.30 5.85
C PRO A 49 -28.60 -6.40 6.77
N HIS A 50 -28.12 -7.52 6.21
CA HIS A 50 -27.67 -8.69 6.98
C HIS A 50 -26.18 -9.03 6.83
N PHE A 51 -25.41 -8.19 6.13
CA PHE A 51 -23.96 -8.38 5.95
C PHE A 51 -23.19 -7.15 6.40
N THR A 52 -22.24 -7.37 7.31
CA THR A 52 -21.31 -6.34 7.77
C THR A 52 -19.91 -6.66 7.28
N VAL A 53 -19.19 -5.67 6.77
CA VAL A 53 -17.78 -5.83 6.41
C VAL A 53 -16.94 -5.81 7.68
N THR A 54 -16.26 -6.91 7.97
CA THR A 54 -15.39 -7.05 9.15
C THR A 54 -13.94 -6.69 8.86
N GLU A 55 -13.49 -6.92 7.63
CA GLU A 55 -12.12 -6.62 7.21
C GLU A 55 -12.12 -6.12 5.78
N LEU A 56 -11.39 -5.03 5.55
CA LEU A 56 -11.02 -4.58 4.21
C LEU A 56 -9.54 -4.24 4.21
N SER A 57 -8.75 -5.04 3.51
CA SER A 57 -7.31 -4.87 3.41
C SER A 57 -6.89 -4.84 1.95
N THR A 58 -5.96 -3.95 1.62
CA THR A 58 -5.43 -3.82 0.26
C THR A 58 -3.92 -4.02 0.29
N THR A 59 -3.43 -4.96 -0.51
CA THR A 59 -2.00 -5.28 -0.62
C THR A 59 -1.54 -5.01 -2.05
N ILE A 60 -0.61 -4.07 -2.21
CA ILE A 60 0.00 -3.75 -3.50
C ILE A 60 1.20 -4.69 -3.73
N LYS A 61 1.11 -5.56 -4.74
CA LYS A 61 2.16 -6.51 -5.12
C LYS A 61 2.87 -6.05 -6.39
N GLY A 62 3.43 -4.86 -6.32
CA GLY A 62 4.11 -4.20 -7.44
C GLY A 62 3.16 -3.35 -8.30
N LEU A 63 3.72 -2.78 -9.37
CA LEU A 63 3.05 -1.77 -10.19
C LEU A 63 1.77 -2.26 -10.87
N ASN A 64 1.73 -3.55 -11.23
CA ASN A 64 0.66 -4.16 -12.04
C ASN A 64 -0.22 -5.13 -11.24
N ARG A 65 -0.17 -5.11 -9.90
CA ARG A 65 -1.00 -6.00 -9.10
C ARG A 65 -1.43 -5.39 -7.79
N VAL A 66 -2.73 -5.41 -7.56
CA VAL A 66 -3.37 -5.01 -6.30
C VAL A 66 -4.28 -6.15 -5.87
N ASP A 67 -4.06 -6.67 -4.67
CA ASP A 67 -4.92 -7.66 -4.04
C ASP A 67 -5.78 -6.94 -2.99
N VAL A 68 -7.10 -7.05 -3.08
CA VAL A 68 -8.06 -6.52 -2.10
C VAL A 68 -8.71 -7.69 -1.38
N LYS A 69 -8.45 -7.83 -0.09
CA LYS A 69 -9.11 -8.80 0.79
C LYS A 69 -10.34 -8.14 1.40
N VAL A 70 -11.49 -8.81 1.24
CA VAL A 70 -12.76 -8.43 1.86
C VAL A 70 -13.19 -9.58 2.77
N ALA A 71 -13.51 -9.28 4.01
CA ALA A 71 -14.20 -10.19 4.91
C ALA A 71 -15.56 -9.60 5.32
N LEU A 72 -16.57 -10.45 5.31
CA LEU A 72 -17.95 -10.14 5.63
C LEU A 72 -18.44 -11.07 6.74
N ARG A 73 -19.34 -10.58 7.57
CA ARG A 73 -20.05 -11.33 8.59
C ARG A 73 -21.55 -11.30 8.28
N ASN A 74 -22.18 -12.46 8.23
CA ASN A 74 -23.64 -12.53 8.28
C ASN A 74 -24.10 -12.24 9.73
N THR A 75 -24.81 -11.13 9.93
CA THR A 75 -25.27 -10.67 11.25
C THR A 75 -26.61 -11.24 11.66
N ASP A 76 -27.28 -11.96 10.77
CA ASP A 76 -28.53 -12.64 11.05
C ASP A 76 -28.30 -14.10 11.52
N THR A 77 -29.36 -14.73 11.99
CA THR A 77 -29.43 -16.15 12.33
C THR A 77 -29.74 -17.04 11.13
N ALA A 78 -30.38 -16.48 10.10
CA ALA A 78 -30.70 -17.18 8.87
C ALA A 78 -29.50 -17.22 7.91
N THR A 79 -29.51 -18.20 7.01
CA THR A 79 -28.54 -18.28 5.91
C THR A 79 -28.90 -17.25 4.85
N HIS A 80 -27.91 -16.48 4.41
CA HIS A 80 -28.06 -15.47 3.37
C HIS A 80 -26.96 -15.62 2.33
N SER A 81 -27.21 -15.09 1.13
CA SER A 81 -26.20 -14.99 0.07
C SER A 81 -26.11 -13.55 -0.42
N ALA A 82 -24.96 -13.15 -0.95
CA ALA A 82 -24.74 -11.82 -1.48
C ALA A 82 -23.83 -11.85 -2.70
N ASN A 83 -23.97 -10.85 -3.56
CA ASN A 83 -22.99 -10.48 -4.56
C ASN A 83 -22.11 -9.36 -4.00
N VAL A 84 -20.80 -9.62 -3.96
CA VAL A 84 -19.79 -8.68 -3.47
C VAL A 84 -19.05 -8.14 -4.67
N THR A 85 -19.18 -6.84 -4.91
CA THR A 85 -18.47 -6.13 -5.96
C THR A 85 -17.43 -5.22 -5.34
N VAL A 86 -16.20 -5.29 -5.84
CA VAL A 86 -15.09 -4.42 -5.45
C VAL A 86 -14.72 -3.58 -6.66
N GLN A 87 -14.78 -2.27 -6.50
CA GLN A 87 -14.36 -1.29 -7.48
C GLN A 87 -13.11 -0.56 -6.98
N LEU A 88 -12.10 -0.47 -7.85
CA LEU A 88 -10.98 0.42 -7.69
C LEU A 88 -11.35 1.74 -8.38
N LEU A 89 -11.26 2.86 -7.67
CA LEU A 89 -11.63 4.19 -8.16
C LEU A 89 -10.38 5.06 -8.33
N ASP A 90 -10.33 5.93 -9.33
CA ASP A 90 -9.31 6.96 -9.49
C ASP A 90 -9.56 8.18 -8.57
N THR A 91 -8.72 9.22 -8.70
CA THR A 91 -8.85 10.48 -7.94
C THR A 91 -10.13 11.28 -8.27
N ASN A 92 -10.72 11.08 -9.45
CA ASN A 92 -11.97 11.70 -9.86
C ASN A 92 -13.20 10.93 -9.36
N GLY A 93 -13.00 9.70 -8.86
CA GLY A 93 -14.05 8.78 -8.46
C GLY A 93 -14.52 7.85 -9.58
N ASP A 94 -13.80 7.79 -10.71
CA ASP A 94 -14.11 6.93 -11.85
C ASP A 94 -13.59 5.51 -11.60
N VAL A 95 -14.33 4.50 -12.05
CA VAL A 95 -13.95 3.09 -11.88
C VAL A 95 -12.81 2.74 -12.84
N VAL A 96 -11.65 2.39 -12.29
CA VAL A 96 -10.48 1.93 -13.07
C VAL A 96 -10.42 0.41 -13.22
N ALA A 97 -10.99 -0.32 -12.26
CA ALA A 97 -11.13 -1.76 -12.33
C ALA A 97 -12.29 -2.23 -11.44
N GLU A 98 -12.95 -3.31 -11.81
CA GLU A 98 -14.05 -3.90 -11.06
C GLU A 98 -13.93 -5.42 -11.07
N ALA A 99 -14.23 -6.04 -9.94
CA ALA A 99 -14.38 -7.48 -9.83
C ALA A 99 -15.58 -7.80 -8.93
N PHE A 100 -16.23 -8.93 -9.21
CA PHE A 100 -17.36 -9.40 -8.42
C PHE A 100 -17.16 -10.85 -7.98
N GLN A 101 -17.76 -11.20 -6.84
CA GLN A 101 -17.74 -12.55 -6.32
C GLN A 101 -19.04 -12.81 -5.54
N LEU A 102 -19.69 -13.93 -5.84
CA LEU A 102 -20.80 -14.42 -5.04
C LEU A 102 -20.27 -15.05 -3.75
N THR A 103 -20.91 -14.73 -2.61
CA THR A 103 -20.58 -15.35 -1.33
C THR A 103 -20.97 -16.83 -1.28
N GLY A 104 -21.96 -17.22 -2.10
CA GLY A 104 -22.71 -18.46 -1.87
C GLY A 104 -23.54 -18.37 -0.60
N ASP A 105 -23.95 -19.52 -0.07
CA ASP A 105 -24.72 -19.62 1.17
C ASP A 105 -23.81 -19.37 2.38
N VAL A 106 -24.00 -18.24 3.04
CA VAL A 106 -23.32 -17.90 4.29
C VAL A 106 -24.29 -18.13 5.43
N ALA A 107 -24.01 -19.15 6.24
CA ALA A 107 -24.80 -19.45 7.43
C ALA A 107 -24.90 -18.24 8.37
N GLY A 108 -25.98 -18.18 9.15
CA GLY A 108 -26.17 -17.13 10.14
C GLY A 108 -25.00 -17.08 11.12
N ASN A 109 -24.60 -15.88 11.52
CA ASN A 109 -23.46 -15.68 12.41
C ASN A 109 -22.18 -16.40 11.92
N SER A 110 -21.94 -16.39 10.61
CA SER A 110 -20.70 -16.91 10.01
C SER A 110 -19.99 -15.86 9.18
N ASP A 111 -18.68 -16.06 9.00
CA ASP A 111 -17.81 -15.18 8.24
C ASP A 111 -17.54 -15.74 6.84
N TRP A 112 -17.44 -14.83 5.87
CA TRP A 112 -17.02 -15.10 4.52
C TRP A 112 -15.83 -14.19 4.20
N SER A 113 -14.82 -14.71 3.49
CA SER A 113 -13.71 -13.88 3.05
C SER A 113 -13.22 -14.27 1.66
N TYR A 114 -12.80 -13.27 0.91
CA TYR A 114 -12.28 -13.46 -0.43
C TYR A 114 -11.23 -12.41 -0.78
N VAL A 115 -10.30 -12.78 -1.65
CA VAL A 115 -9.24 -11.91 -2.16
C VAL A 115 -9.49 -11.64 -3.64
N PHE A 116 -9.81 -10.40 -3.96
CA PHE A 116 -9.94 -9.90 -5.32
C PHE A 116 -8.56 -9.50 -5.83
N THR A 117 -8.10 -10.12 -6.91
CA THR A 117 -6.80 -9.82 -7.51
C THR A 117 -6.97 -9.06 -8.82
N PHE A 118 -6.51 -7.82 -8.82
CA PHE A 118 -6.44 -6.92 -9.97
C PHE A 118 -5.05 -6.98 -10.58
N LYS A 119 -4.95 -7.16 -11.91
CA LYS A 119 -3.67 -7.39 -12.62
C LYS A 119 -3.43 -6.40 -13.76
N GLU A 120 -4.16 -5.30 -13.80
CA GLU A 120 -4.06 -4.32 -14.86
C GLU A 120 -2.70 -3.59 -14.82
N LYS A 121 -2.24 -3.14 -15.99
CA LYS A 121 -0.96 -2.45 -16.12
C LYS A 121 -1.01 -1.12 -15.36
N SER A 122 -0.02 -0.86 -14.52
CA SER A 122 0.07 0.34 -13.69
C SER A 122 -1.12 0.57 -12.75
N ILE A 123 -1.89 -0.49 -12.43
CA ILE A 123 -3.08 -0.38 -11.57
C ILE A 123 -2.76 0.31 -10.25
N ALA A 124 -1.61 0.00 -9.64
CA ALA A 124 -1.22 0.54 -8.35
C ALA A 124 -0.98 2.06 -8.36
N LYS A 125 -0.77 2.67 -9.54
CA LYS A 125 -0.66 4.12 -9.72
C LYS A 125 -1.98 4.77 -10.10
N SER A 126 -2.87 4.05 -10.77
CA SER A 126 -4.10 4.61 -11.31
C SER A 126 -5.22 4.66 -10.28
N TYR A 127 -5.30 3.69 -9.35
CA TYR A 127 -6.33 3.70 -8.32
C TYR A 127 -5.94 4.60 -7.13
N ASP A 128 -6.93 5.27 -6.56
CA ASP A 128 -6.85 6.13 -5.38
C ASP A 128 -7.59 5.54 -4.17
N SER A 129 -8.78 4.97 -4.41
CA SER A 129 -9.64 4.42 -3.35
C SER A 129 -10.31 3.11 -3.77
N VAL A 130 -10.84 2.40 -2.79
CA VAL A 130 -11.55 1.12 -2.97
C VAL A 130 -12.98 1.27 -2.47
N LEU A 131 -13.94 0.93 -3.32
CA LEU A 131 -15.36 0.87 -3.00
C LEU A 131 -15.80 -0.59 -2.96
N VAL A 132 -16.45 -1.00 -1.86
CA VAL A 132 -17.03 -2.33 -1.72
C VAL A 132 -18.55 -2.21 -1.68
N ILE A 133 -19.20 -2.90 -2.60
CA ILE A 133 -20.65 -2.94 -2.74
C ILE A 133 -21.09 -4.36 -2.40
N VAL A 134 -21.89 -4.51 -1.35
CA VAL A 134 -22.48 -5.79 -0.98
C VAL A 134 -23.96 -5.73 -1.30
N LYS A 135 -24.42 -6.59 -2.22
CA LYS A 135 -25.82 -6.70 -2.58
C LYS A 135 -26.33 -8.09 -2.20
N GLN A 136 -27.12 -8.16 -1.14
CA GLN A 136 -27.78 -9.40 -0.74
C GLN A 136 -28.68 -9.94 -1.86
N LEU A 137 -28.58 -11.24 -2.08
CA LEU A 137 -29.44 -12.01 -2.97
C LEU A 137 -30.57 -12.60 -2.12
N THR A 138 -31.79 -12.46 -2.63
CA THR A 138 -33.03 -12.83 -1.94
C THR A 138 -33.26 -14.32 -1.98
#